data_AF-A0A9E5MWL2-F1
#
_entry.id   AF-A0A9E5MWL2-F1
#
_cell.length_a   1.000
_cell.length_b   1.000
_cell.length_c   1.000
_cell.angle_alpha   90.00
_cell.angle_beta   90.00
_cell.angle_gamma   90.00
#
_symmetry.space_group_name_H-M   'P 1'
#
loop_
_entity.id
_entity.type
_entity.pdbx_description
1 polymer ?
#
loop_
_entity_poly.entity_id
_entity_poly.type
_entity_poly.pdbx_seq_one_letter_code
_entity_poly.pdbx_strand_id
1 'polypeptide(L)'
;MTRILLVILGLLASSSAVGGQRSATSLWFQQPATGFDQSLVLGNGRMGAMVWGGTDEERIVLNEESVWSGSRVENNVPGGYQYLPEMRRLLAEEKFVEANALKKKAFPTKGAPKYAKNISPFGRFQTLGNLRLKFTGNRDPVQDYRRQLDLATGLATVTYRRGPTSFTRQHFVSAPDQVFVSRFTGPVSFTVSLDRPERFETQAVGDRELLMTGHLNDGFDNDGLLVVGRVRVVARGGSVKAAGNTLAVTAADEVWLLLAAATDYRGIAGRQLSDPLAATTADLDQAEQKSFAQLRSAQQADHQRFFNRVTLSLPETNNSNLATDERLANYRKGAPDPALAALFANMGRYLLISSSRPGGLPANLQGIWA
;
A
#
# COMPACT_ATOMS: atom_id res chain seq x y z
N MET A 1 40.13 27.20 -56.77
CA MET A 1 39.85 27.45 -55.34
C MET A 1 38.61 26.64 -54.96
N THR A 2 38.80 25.45 -54.41
CA THR A 2 37.71 24.50 -54.14
C THR A 2 37.69 24.25 -52.64
N ARG A 3 36.69 24.77 -51.94
CA ARG A 3 36.54 24.58 -50.48
C ARG A 3 35.83 23.26 -50.22
N ILE A 4 36.54 22.31 -49.63
CA ILE A 4 36.00 21.05 -49.12
C ILE A 4 35.39 21.34 -47.74
N LEU A 5 34.09 21.08 -47.60
CA LEU A 5 33.36 21.19 -46.34
C LEU A 5 33.41 19.81 -45.64
N LEU A 6 34.18 19.68 -44.57
CA LEU A 6 34.18 18.50 -43.71
C LEU A 6 32.90 18.51 -42.85
N VAL A 7 32.00 17.55 -43.07
CA VAL A 7 30.86 17.29 -42.18
C VAL A 7 31.31 16.26 -41.14
N ILE A 8 31.50 16.71 -39.90
CA ILE A 8 31.75 15.82 -38.76
C ILE A 8 30.39 15.31 -38.25
N LEU A 9 30.09 14.04 -38.54
CA LEU A 9 28.95 13.32 -37.97
C LEU A 9 29.26 13.00 -36.50
N GLY A 10 28.71 13.78 -35.57
CA GLY A 10 28.77 13.46 -34.14
C GLY A 10 27.76 12.37 -33.80
N LEU A 11 28.24 11.16 -33.46
CA LEU A 11 27.42 10.14 -32.80
C LEU A 11 26.95 10.68 -31.44
N LEU A 12 25.66 11.01 -31.33
CA LEU A 12 25.00 11.21 -30.05
C LEU A 12 24.78 9.84 -29.40
N ALA A 13 25.78 9.37 -28.66
CA ALA A 13 25.58 8.31 -27.69
C ALA A 13 24.58 8.81 -26.64
N SER A 14 23.36 8.29 -26.69
CA SER A 14 22.35 8.50 -25.66
C SER A 14 22.80 7.73 -24.42
N SER A 15 23.62 8.36 -23.60
CA SER A 15 23.95 7.87 -22.26
C SER A 15 22.68 7.95 -21.41
N SER A 16 22.02 6.81 -21.26
CA SER A 16 21.04 6.58 -20.20
C SER A 16 21.69 7.00 -18.89
N ALA A 17 21.29 8.14 -18.34
CA ALA A 17 21.72 8.55 -17.02
C ALA A 17 21.21 7.49 -16.04
N VAL A 18 22.11 6.63 -15.59
CA VAL A 18 21.93 5.85 -14.36
C VAL A 18 21.85 6.91 -13.27
N GLY A 19 20.63 7.35 -12.95
CA GLY A 19 20.39 8.33 -11.91
C GLY A 19 20.97 7.79 -10.61
N GLY A 20 22.05 8.42 -10.13
CA GLY A 20 22.69 8.06 -8.87
C GLY A 20 21.65 7.93 -7.77
N GLN A 21 21.76 6.84 -7.00
CA GLN A 21 20.86 6.58 -5.90
C GLN A 21 20.91 7.74 -4.91
N ARG A 22 19.76 8.38 -4.68
CA ARG A 22 19.65 9.43 -3.66
C ARG A 22 19.48 8.78 -2.31
N SER A 23 20.56 8.67 -1.54
CA SER A 23 20.56 8.02 -0.22
C SER A 23 19.53 8.62 0.76
N ALA A 24 19.12 9.88 0.55
CA ALA A 24 18.10 10.59 1.33
C ALA A 24 16.64 10.32 0.90
N THR A 25 16.38 9.62 -0.21
CA THR A 25 15.01 9.35 -0.69
C THR A 25 14.78 7.92 -1.18
N SER A 26 15.74 7.02 -1.01
CA SER A 26 15.65 5.64 -1.48
C SER A 26 15.78 4.65 -0.32
N LEU A 27 14.72 3.89 -0.07
CA LEU A 27 14.74 2.68 0.75
C LEU A 27 15.02 1.50 -0.17
N TRP A 28 16.06 0.70 0.07
CA TRP A 28 16.37 -0.46 -0.76
C TRP A 28 17.01 -1.60 0.03
N PHE A 29 16.83 -2.82 -0.48
CA PHE A 29 17.18 -4.08 0.19
C PHE A 29 17.63 -5.13 -0.84
N GLN A 30 18.44 -6.09 -0.39
CA GLN A 30 19.01 -7.16 -1.21
C GLN A 30 18.28 -8.50 -1.08
N GLN A 31 17.17 -8.52 -0.35
CA GLN A 31 16.38 -9.71 -0.08
C GLN A 31 14.88 -9.38 0.02
N PRO A 32 13.98 -10.34 -0.29
CA PRO A 32 12.55 -10.18 -0.06
C PRO A 32 12.23 -9.89 1.41
N ALA A 33 11.10 -9.23 1.66
CA ALA A 33 10.60 -9.02 3.01
C ALA A 33 10.16 -10.34 3.65
N THR A 34 10.38 -10.50 4.96
CA THR A 34 9.83 -11.62 5.75
C THR A 34 8.65 -11.21 6.62
N GLY A 35 8.41 -9.90 6.79
CA GLY A 35 7.41 -9.36 7.70
C GLY A 35 6.88 -7.98 7.29
N PHE A 36 5.89 -7.50 8.04
CA PHE A 36 5.23 -6.20 7.86
C PHE A 36 6.24 -5.04 7.83
N ASP A 37 7.15 -5.02 8.81
CA ASP A 37 8.18 -4.01 9.04
C ASP A 37 9.24 -3.93 7.93
N GLN A 38 9.33 -4.98 7.11
CA GLN A 38 10.26 -5.05 5.99
C GLN A 38 9.62 -4.76 4.64
N SER A 39 8.29 -4.76 4.54
CA SER A 39 7.57 -4.57 3.26
C SER A 39 7.75 -3.16 2.70
N LEU A 40 7.62 -3.01 1.37
CA LEU A 40 7.58 -1.69 0.74
C LEU A 40 6.14 -1.17 0.76
N VAL A 41 5.89 -0.13 1.56
CA VAL A 41 4.55 0.46 1.73
C VAL A 41 4.28 1.56 0.70
N LEU A 42 3.16 1.45 0.00
CA LEU A 42 2.67 2.35 -1.03
C LEU A 42 1.26 2.81 -0.68
N GLY A 43 0.88 4.02 -1.09
CA GLY A 43 -0.50 4.46 -0.92
C GLY A 43 -0.83 5.76 -1.65
N ASN A 44 -2.12 6.01 -1.83
CA ASN A 44 -2.64 7.24 -2.43
C ASN A 44 -3.52 8.06 -1.47
N GLY A 45 -3.39 7.83 -0.17
CA GLY A 45 -4.25 8.38 0.88
C GLY A 45 -5.46 7.53 1.21
N ARG A 46 -5.95 6.72 0.26
CA ARG A 46 -7.12 5.86 0.43
C ARG A 46 -6.76 4.38 0.35
N MET A 47 -6.14 3.97 -0.75
CA MET A 47 -5.67 2.60 -0.94
C MET A 47 -4.21 2.48 -0.51
N GLY A 48 -3.91 1.40 0.18
CA GLY A 48 -2.57 1.01 0.59
C GLY A 48 -2.18 -0.32 -0.03
N ALA A 49 -0.90 -0.46 -0.37
CA ALA A 49 -0.31 -1.72 -0.78
C ALA A 49 1.01 -1.93 -0.03
N MET A 50 1.26 -3.16 0.39
CA MET A 50 2.50 -3.55 1.05
C MET A 50 3.14 -4.67 0.23
N VAL A 51 4.28 -4.42 -0.39
CA VAL A 51 4.93 -5.35 -1.33
C VAL A 51 6.05 -6.14 -0.65
N TRP A 52 6.00 -7.47 -0.75
CA TRP A 52 7.02 -8.36 -0.18
C TRP A 52 8.25 -8.51 -1.07
N GLY A 53 8.05 -8.58 -2.39
CA GLY A 53 9.12 -8.73 -3.36
C GLY A 53 9.60 -10.17 -3.53
N GLY A 54 8.81 -11.18 -3.19
CA GLY A 54 9.19 -12.59 -3.33
C GLY A 54 9.30 -13.01 -4.80
N THR A 55 10.20 -13.95 -5.12
CA THR A 55 10.55 -14.33 -6.51
C THR A 55 9.90 -15.63 -6.98
N ASP A 56 9.43 -16.46 -6.06
CA ASP A 56 8.66 -17.69 -6.33
C ASP A 56 7.18 -17.50 -6.00
N GLU A 57 6.90 -16.80 -4.90
CA GLU A 57 5.58 -16.28 -4.54
C GLU A 57 5.72 -14.80 -4.19
N GLU A 58 4.91 -13.95 -4.80
CA GLU A 58 4.73 -12.57 -4.38
C GLU A 58 3.49 -12.47 -3.52
N ARG A 59 3.58 -11.66 -2.46
CA ARG A 59 2.45 -11.29 -1.62
C ARG A 59 2.37 -9.78 -1.53
N ILE A 60 1.23 -9.25 -1.92
CA ILE A 60 0.91 -7.83 -1.78
C ILE A 60 -0.26 -7.73 -0.82
N VAL A 61 -0.05 -7.19 0.38
CA VAL A 61 -1.15 -6.91 1.30
C VAL A 61 -1.83 -5.63 0.84
N LEU A 62 -3.14 -5.69 0.72
CA LEU A 62 -3.98 -4.62 0.22
C LEU A 62 -4.75 -3.99 1.37
N ASN A 63 -4.92 -2.69 1.31
CA ASN A 63 -5.66 -1.92 2.30
C ASN A 63 -6.52 -0.87 1.60
N GLU A 64 -7.64 -0.53 2.23
CA GLU A 64 -8.51 0.56 1.82
C GLU A 64 -8.97 1.27 3.10
N GLU A 65 -8.81 2.59 3.19
CA GLU A 65 -8.89 3.39 4.42
C GLU A 65 -10.19 3.18 5.23
N SER A 66 -11.27 2.78 4.56
CA SER A 66 -12.60 2.65 5.13
C SER A 66 -12.96 1.22 5.55
N VAL A 67 -12.04 0.25 5.40
CA VAL A 67 -12.22 -1.15 5.83
C VAL A 67 -12.17 -1.25 7.36
N TRP A 68 -13.26 -0.86 8.00
CA TRP A 68 -13.46 -0.89 9.45
C TRP A 68 -14.62 -1.81 9.80
N SER A 69 -14.32 -2.82 10.63
CA SER A 69 -15.33 -3.66 11.28
C SER A 69 -16.08 -2.87 12.35
N GLY A 70 -17.10 -3.48 12.95
CA GLY A 70 -17.96 -2.82 13.93
C GLY A 70 -19.18 -2.17 13.29
N SER A 71 -19.89 -1.38 14.09
CA SER A 71 -21.15 -0.75 13.70
C SER A 71 -21.31 0.60 14.37
N ARG A 72 -22.27 1.38 13.90
CA ARG A 72 -22.64 2.63 14.56
C ARG A 72 -23.29 2.32 15.90
N VAL A 73 -22.66 2.76 16.98
CA VAL A 73 -23.19 2.62 18.35
C VAL A 73 -23.32 3.98 19.01
N GLU A 74 -24.45 4.20 19.69
CA GLU A 74 -24.64 5.34 20.57
C GLU A 74 -23.87 5.11 21.88
N ASN A 75 -22.82 5.91 22.08
CA ASN A 75 -21.91 5.78 23.23
C ASN A 75 -22.18 6.84 24.32
N ASN A 76 -23.12 7.76 24.11
CA ASN A 76 -23.55 8.66 25.16
C ASN A 76 -24.14 7.88 26.34
N VAL A 77 -23.89 8.35 27.55
CA VAL A 77 -24.44 7.78 28.78
C VAL A 77 -25.56 8.70 29.29
N PRO A 78 -26.84 8.39 29.03
CA PRO A 78 -27.95 9.20 29.51
C PRO A 78 -27.89 9.36 31.04
N GLY A 79 -28.03 10.60 31.52
CA GLY A 79 -27.94 10.92 32.95
C GLY A 79 -26.52 10.93 33.54
N GLY A 80 -25.48 10.52 32.80
CA GLY A 80 -24.10 10.48 33.30
C GLY A 80 -23.59 11.84 33.82
N TYR A 81 -24.05 12.94 33.21
CA TYR A 81 -23.71 14.30 33.61
C TYR A 81 -24.12 14.65 35.04
N GLN A 82 -25.16 14.00 35.60
CA GLN A 82 -25.67 14.25 36.96
C GLN A 82 -24.64 13.88 38.03
N TYR A 83 -23.72 12.97 37.73
CA TYR A 83 -22.67 12.54 38.65
C TYR A 83 -21.42 13.43 38.62
N LEU A 84 -21.30 14.33 37.63
CA LEU A 84 -20.11 15.19 37.46
C LEU A 84 -19.85 16.14 38.64
N PRO A 85 -20.86 16.78 39.28
CA PRO A 85 -20.62 17.64 40.43
C PRO A 85 -19.98 16.89 41.61
N GLU A 86 -20.50 15.71 41.94
CA GLU A 86 -19.98 14.91 43.05
C GLU A 86 -18.60 14.32 42.73
N MET A 87 -18.35 13.87 41.49
CA MET A 87 -17.00 13.47 41.08
C MET A 87 -15.98 14.60 41.24
N ARG A 88 -16.34 15.83 40.86
CA ARG A 88 -15.47 17.01 41.03
C ARG A 88 -15.21 17.32 42.50
N ARG A 89 -16.22 17.22 43.36
CA ARG A 89 -16.07 17.38 44.82
C ARG A 89 -15.10 16.36 45.39
N LEU A 90 -15.26 15.08 45.05
CA LEU A 90 -14.38 14.00 45.51
C LEU A 90 -12.92 14.21 45.06
N LEU A 91 -12.70 14.63 43.81
CA LEU A 91 -11.35 14.95 43.32
C LEU A 91 -10.74 16.16 44.06
N ALA A 92 -11.52 17.19 44.37
CA ALA A 92 -11.06 18.36 45.12
C ALA A 92 -10.70 18.04 46.58
N GLU A 93 -11.33 17.02 47.16
CA GLU A 93 -11.02 16.48 48.50
C GLU A 93 -9.95 15.37 48.46
N GLU A 94 -9.30 15.14 47.32
CA GLU A 94 -8.28 14.09 47.10
C GLU A 94 -8.79 12.65 47.35
N LYS A 95 -10.12 12.44 47.28
CA LYS A 95 -10.81 11.14 47.42
C LYS A 95 -10.83 10.37 46.10
N PHE A 96 -9.66 9.99 45.61
CA PHE A 96 -9.49 9.41 44.27
C PHE A 96 -10.16 8.03 44.11
N VAL A 97 -10.22 7.23 45.18
CA VAL A 97 -10.82 5.89 45.15
C VAL A 97 -12.33 6.00 44.93
N GLU A 98 -12.98 6.86 45.69
CA GLU A 98 -14.42 7.15 45.63
C GLU A 98 -14.79 7.82 44.31
N ALA A 99 -13.97 8.78 43.85
CA ALA A 99 -14.17 9.41 42.55
C ALA A 99 -14.11 8.38 41.41
N ASN A 100 -13.16 7.45 41.44
CA ASN A 100 -13.03 6.40 40.43
C ASN A 100 -14.19 5.38 40.51
N ALA A 101 -14.63 5.01 41.71
CA ALA A 101 -15.79 4.15 41.89
C ALA A 101 -17.07 4.80 41.33
N LEU A 102 -17.29 6.09 41.61
CA LEU A 102 -18.41 6.86 41.08
C LEU A 102 -18.33 6.97 39.56
N LYS A 103 -17.15 7.23 38.98
CA LYS A 103 -16.93 7.27 37.53
C LYS A 103 -17.29 5.95 36.85
N LYS A 104 -16.87 4.81 37.41
CA LYS A 104 -17.22 3.48 36.86
C LYS A 104 -18.73 3.23 36.86
N LYS A 105 -19.43 3.68 37.91
CA LYS A 105 -20.90 3.59 38.01
C LYS A 105 -21.61 4.55 37.03
N ALA A 106 -21.12 5.78 36.93
CA ALA A 106 -21.73 6.85 36.14
C ALA A 106 -21.50 6.72 34.63
N PHE A 107 -20.38 6.10 34.22
CA PHE A 107 -19.98 5.94 32.83
C PHE A 107 -19.58 4.49 32.52
N PRO A 108 -20.52 3.54 32.52
CA PRO A 108 -20.23 2.16 32.17
C PRO A 108 -19.92 2.03 30.68
N THR A 109 -18.84 1.33 30.33
CA THR A 109 -18.51 1.01 28.94
C THR A 109 -19.42 -0.10 28.43
N LYS A 110 -20.32 0.22 27.48
CA LYS A 110 -21.06 -0.81 26.71
C LYS A 110 -20.24 -1.19 25.49
N GLY A 111 -20.22 -2.49 25.12
CA GLY A 111 -19.55 -2.94 23.88
C GLY A 111 -18.05 -2.65 23.84
N ALA A 112 -17.33 -2.90 24.95
CA ALA A 112 -15.90 -2.66 25.06
C ALA A 112 -15.11 -3.30 23.90
N PRO A 113 -14.00 -2.67 23.45
CA PRO A 113 -13.17 -3.21 22.38
C PRO A 113 -12.79 -4.66 22.65
N LYS A 114 -13.16 -5.56 21.75
CA LYS A 114 -12.64 -6.92 21.75
C LYS A 114 -11.39 -6.96 20.88
N TYR A 115 -10.29 -7.36 21.47
CA TYR A 115 -9.01 -7.51 20.79
C TYR A 115 -8.85 -8.97 20.29
N ALA A 116 -7.90 -9.20 19.37
CA ALA A 116 -7.63 -10.51 18.76
C ALA A 116 -8.78 -11.05 17.89
N LYS A 117 -9.19 -12.32 18.00
CA LYS A 117 -10.11 -12.95 17.03
C LYS A 117 -11.54 -12.41 17.05
N ASN A 118 -11.96 -11.76 18.14
CA ASN A 118 -13.33 -11.29 18.30
C ASN A 118 -13.46 -9.82 17.87
N ILE A 119 -14.60 -9.46 17.29
CA ILE A 119 -14.97 -8.08 16.94
C ILE A 119 -16.06 -7.61 17.91
N SER A 120 -15.90 -6.40 18.43
CA SER A 120 -16.94 -5.69 19.20
C SER A 120 -17.61 -4.64 18.31
N PRO A 121 -18.77 -4.10 18.70
CA PRO A 121 -19.42 -3.02 17.95
C PRO A 121 -18.55 -1.76 17.78
N PHE A 122 -17.59 -1.51 18.69
CA PHE A 122 -16.56 -0.47 18.53
C PHE A 122 -15.72 -0.63 17.26
N GLY A 123 -15.53 -1.86 16.79
CA GLY A 123 -14.80 -2.14 15.56
C GLY A 123 -13.29 -2.04 15.64
N ARG A 124 -12.66 -2.20 14.48
CA ARG A 124 -11.24 -1.94 14.21
C ARG A 124 -10.98 -1.90 12.70
N PHE A 125 -9.91 -1.21 12.33
CA PHE A 125 -9.34 -1.28 10.98
C PHE A 125 -8.90 -2.71 10.66
N GLN A 126 -9.12 -3.14 9.42
CA GLN A 126 -8.70 -4.44 8.93
C GLN A 126 -8.06 -4.31 7.55
N THR A 127 -7.21 -5.29 7.20
CA THR A 127 -6.73 -5.46 5.83
C THR A 127 -7.90 -5.68 4.86
N LEU A 128 -7.75 -5.20 3.63
CA LEU A 128 -8.67 -5.58 2.55
C LEU A 128 -8.46 -7.06 2.19
N GLY A 129 -7.20 -7.51 2.17
CA GLY A 129 -6.81 -8.87 1.80
C GLY A 129 -5.40 -8.95 1.21
N ASN A 130 -5.07 -10.09 0.62
CA ASN A 130 -3.82 -10.36 -0.08
C ASN A 130 -4.09 -10.54 -1.57
N LEU A 131 -3.25 -9.92 -2.39
CA LEU A 131 -2.99 -10.34 -3.77
C LEU A 131 -1.76 -11.25 -3.77
N ARG A 132 -1.92 -12.48 -4.26
CA ARG A 132 -0.82 -13.45 -4.36
C ARG A 132 -0.54 -13.80 -5.80
N LEU A 133 0.75 -13.89 -6.11
CA LEU A 133 1.24 -14.33 -7.41
C LEU A 133 2.15 -15.53 -7.20
N LYS A 134 1.76 -16.69 -7.70
CA LYS A 134 2.58 -17.90 -7.66
C LYS A 134 3.24 -18.08 -9.02
N PHE A 135 4.54 -17.79 -9.12
CA PHE A 135 5.28 -17.91 -10.38
C PHE A 135 5.54 -19.37 -10.72
N THR A 136 5.28 -19.76 -11.96
CA THR A 136 5.44 -21.14 -12.47
C THR A 136 6.60 -21.29 -13.44
N GLY A 137 7.31 -20.20 -13.75
CA GLY A 137 8.45 -20.18 -14.67
C GLY A 137 9.76 -20.72 -14.09
N ASN A 138 10.87 -20.24 -14.67
CA ASN A 138 12.24 -20.66 -14.37
C ASN A 138 12.54 -20.70 -12.85
N ARG A 139 13.17 -21.79 -12.40
CA ARG A 139 13.58 -22.05 -11.00
C ARG A 139 15.09 -21.92 -10.74
N ASP A 140 15.87 -21.46 -11.72
CA ASP A 140 17.30 -21.17 -11.54
C ASP A 140 17.55 -20.27 -10.32
N PRO A 141 18.71 -20.37 -9.65
CA PRO A 141 19.04 -19.52 -8.51
C PRO A 141 18.87 -18.03 -8.80
N VAL A 142 18.24 -17.34 -7.85
CA VAL A 142 18.06 -15.88 -7.91
C VAL A 142 19.41 -15.19 -7.78
N GLN A 143 19.69 -14.30 -8.71
CA GLN A 143 20.89 -13.46 -8.75
C GLN A 143 20.50 -11.99 -8.83
N ASP A 144 21.41 -11.10 -8.43
CA ASP A 144 21.28 -9.64 -8.63
C ASP A 144 19.97 -9.07 -8.07
N TYR A 145 19.47 -9.65 -6.96
CA TYR A 145 18.21 -9.24 -6.37
C TYR A 145 18.32 -7.84 -5.76
N ARG A 146 17.31 -7.02 -6.03
CA ARG A 146 17.12 -5.73 -5.40
C ARG A 146 15.65 -5.39 -5.33
N ARG A 147 15.19 -4.90 -4.18
CA ARG A 147 13.90 -4.20 -4.07
C ARG A 147 14.12 -2.80 -3.51
N GLN A 148 13.34 -1.84 -3.99
CA GLN A 148 13.50 -0.44 -3.65
C GLN A 148 12.17 0.29 -3.62
N LEU A 149 12.02 1.25 -2.73
CA LEU A 149 10.99 2.29 -2.74
C LEU A 149 11.67 3.66 -2.86
N ASP A 150 11.35 4.38 -3.95
CA ASP A 150 11.76 5.76 -4.15
C ASP A 150 10.67 6.71 -3.59
N LEU A 151 10.99 7.35 -2.47
CA LEU A 151 10.11 8.27 -1.76
C LEU A 151 9.79 9.53 -2.58
N ALA A 152 10.68 9.92 -3.50
CA ALA A 152 10.50 11.13 -4.30
C ALA A 152 9.51 10.94 -5.46
N THR A 153 9.27 9.69 -5.86
CA THR A 153 8.41 9.36 -6.99
C THR A 153 7.22 8.48 -6.62
N GLY A 154 7.24 7.85 -5.44
CA GLY A 154 6.23 6.91 -4.98
C GLY A 154 6.23 5.59 -5.76
N LEU A 155 7.39 5.20 -6.29
CA LEU A 155 7.57 3.99 -7.09
C LEU A 155 8.33 2.94 -6.27
N ALA A 156 7.72 1.77 -6.09
CA ALA A 156 8.45 0.58 -5.67
C ALA A 156 8.88 -0.24 -6.88
N THR A 157 10.10 -0.78 -6.84
CA THR A 157 10.67 -1.61 -7.91
C THR A 157 11.31 -2.85 -7.31
N VAL A 158 11.12 -4.00 -7.97
CA VAL A 158 11.84 -5.24 -7.66
C VAL A 158 12.52 -5.74 -8.92
N THR A 159 13.81 -6.01 -8.85
CA THR A 159 14.63 -6.56 -9.95
C THR A 159 15.39 -7.78 -9.49
N TYR A 160 15.50 -8.78 -10.35
CA TYR A 160 16.36 -9.95 -10.14
C TYR A 160 16.60 -10.67 -11.45
N ARG A 161 17.52 -11.63 -11.45
CA ARG A 161 17.83 -12.50 -12.59
C ARG A 161 17.69 -13.97 -12.21
N ARG A 162 17.19 -14.78 -13.15
CA ARG A 162 17.24 -16.26 -13.11
C ARG A 162 17.80 -16.75 -14.45
N GLY A 163 18.95 -17.40 -14.43
CA GLY A 163 19.68 -17.76 -15.64
C GLY A 163 20.01 -16.53 -16.49
N PRO A 164 19.68 -16.50 -17.80
CA PRO A 164 19.88 -15.33 -18.67
C PRO A 164 18.75 -14.30 -18.58
N THR A 165 17.67 -14.57 -17.84
CA THR A 165 16.44 -13.76 -17.87
C THR A 165 16.40 -12.77 -16.70
N SER A 166 16.26 -11.48 -17.03
CA SER A 166 16.02 -10.42 -16.05
C SER A 166 14.52 -10.19 -15.86
N PHE A 167 14.12 -10.03 -14.60
CA PHE A 167 12.75 -9.73 -14.20
C PHE A 167 12.72 -8.37 -13.52
N THR A 168 11.76 -7.53 -13.93
CA THR A 168 11.50 -6.24 -13.30
C THR A 168 10.02 -6.14 -12.95
N ARG A 169 9.75 -5.67 -11.74
CA ARG A 169 8.40 -5.34 -11.26
C ARG A 169 8.36 -3.91 -10.80
N GLN A 170 7.32 -3.19 -11.19
CA GLN A 170 7.10 -1.79 -10.83
C GLN A 170 5.72 -1.65 -10.20
N HIS A 171 5.65 -1.04 -9.01
CA HIS A 171 4.44 -0.92 -8.21
C HIS A 171 4.20 0.53 -7.78
N PHE A 172 2.97 1.01 -7.93
CA PHE A 172 2.55 2.30 -7.40
C PHE A 172 1.04 2.32 -7.15
N VAL A 173 0.57 3.27 -6.33
CA VAL A 173 -0.87 3.53 -6.14
C VAL A 173 -1.18 4.92 -6.71
N SER A 174 -2.05 4.98 -7.72
CA SER A 174 -2.42 6.24 -8.37
C SER A 174 -3.56 6.92 -7.63
N ALA A 175 -3.36 8.16 -7.16
CA ALA A 175 -4.46 8.99 -6.67
C ALA A 175 -5.34 9.52 -7.81
N PRO A 176 -4.79 10.01 -8.95
CA PRO A 176 -5.63 10.45 -10.07
C PRO A 176 -6.50 9.37 -10.70
N ASP A 177 -6.04 8.10 -10.67
CA ASP A 177 -6.72 6.98 -11.33
C ASP A 177 -7.38 6.00 -10.35
N GLN A 178 -7.22 6.21 -9.04
CA GLN A 178 -7.83 5.39 -7.98
C GLN A 178 -7.54 3.88 -8.06
N VAL A 179 -6.41 3.49 -8.67
CA VAL A 179 -5.95 2.10 -8.83
C VAL A 179 -4.55 1.88 -8.26
N PHE A 180 -4.30 0.68 -7.71
CA PHE A 180 -2.96 0.14 -7.57
C PHE A 180 -2.54 -0.48 -8.90
N VAL A 181 -1.30 -0.23 -9.30
CA VAL A 181 -0.74 -0.71 -10.57
C VAL A 181 0.52 -1.50 -10.29
N SER A 182 0.59 -2.73 -10.82
CA SER A 182 1.79 -3.56 -10.80
C SER A 182 2.14 -4.02 -12.20
N ARG A 183 3.27 -3.57 -12.74
CA ARG A 183 3.78 -3.99 -14.05
C ARG A 183 4.90 -5.01 -13.89
N PHE A 184 4.85 -6.06 -14.68
CA PHE A 184 5.85 -7.12 -14.77
C PHE A 184 6.41 -7.11 -16.19
N THR A 185 7.74 -7.12 -16.32
CA THR A 185 8.42 -7.26 -17.61
C THR A 185 9.40 -8.42 -17.56
N GLY A 186 9.37 -9.25 -18.61
CA GLY A 186 10.09 -10.51 -18.74
C GLY A 186 9.10 -11.65 -19.05
N PRO A 187 9.54 -12.80 -19.58
CA PRO A 187 8.66 -13.93 -19.84
C PRO A 187 8.10 -14.46 -18.52
N VAL A 188 6.85 -14.11 -18.23
CA VAL A 188 6.21 -14.41 -16.95
C VAL A 188 5.03 -15.36 -17.13
N SER A 189 4.99 -16.36 -16.25
CA SER A 189 3.84 -17.23 -16.05
C SER A 189 3.59 -17.33 -14.56
N PHE A 190 2.34 -17.10 -14.14
CA PHE A 190 1.95 -17.13 -12.74
C PHE A 190 0.44 -17.31 -12.58
N THR A 191 0.05 -17.79 -11.41
CA THR A 191 -1.34 -17.79 -10.96
C THR A 191 -1.59 -16.59 -10.06
N VAL A 192 -2.69 -15.90 -10.29
CA VAL A 192 -3.20 -14.78 -9.47
C VAL A 192 -4.32 -15.29 -8.57
N SER A 193 -4.27 -14.94 -7.29
CA SER A 193 -5.38 -15.16 -6.35
C SER A 193 -5.59 -13.95 -5.43
N LEU A 194 -6.84 -13.78 -4.99
CA LEU A 194 -7.23 -12.84 -3.94
C LEU A 194 -7.79 -13.62 -2.74
N ASP A 195 -7.31 -13.30 -1.54
CA ASP A 195 -7.79 -13.88 -0.28
C ASP A 195 -7.84 -12.84 0.83
N ARG A 196 -8.60 -13.11 1.89
CA ARG A 196 -8.53 -12.36 3.16
C ARG A 196 -8.79 -13.31 4.34
N PRO A 197 -8.52 -12.90 5.60
CA PRO A 197 -8.59 -13.84 6.72
C PRO A 197 -9.98 -14.44 6.99
N GLU A 198 -11.05 -13.73 6.68
CA GLU A 198 -12.43 -14.14 7.01
C GLU A 198 -13.48 -13.44 6.13
N ARG A 199 -14.70 -14.00 6.14
CA ARG A 199 -15.95 -13.43 5.60
C ARG A 199 -15.82 -12.90 4.17
N PHE A 200 -15.33 -13.74 3.26
CA PHE A 200 -15.11 -13.36 1.87
C PHE A 200 -15.39 -14.49 0.89
N GLU A 201 -15.66 -14.09 -0.33
CA GLU A 201 -15.68 -14.95 -1.50
C GLU A 201 -14.86 -14.30 -2.61
N THR A 202 -14.15 -15.12 -3.38
CA THR A 202 -13.41 -14.68 -4.57
C THR A 202 -13.92 -15.47 -5.76
N GLN A 203 -14.25 -14.80 -6.85
CA GLN A 203 -14.68 -15.42 -8.10
C GLN A 203 -14.00 -14.77 -9.31
N ALA A 204 -13.86 -15.53 -10.39
CA ALA A 204 -13.43 -14.97 -11.66
C ALA A 204 -14.59 -14.23 -12.35
N VAL A 205 -14.28 -13.10 -12.98
CA VAL A 205 -15.21 -12.34 -13.84
C VAL A 205 -14.63 -12.33 -15.25
N GLY A 206 -15.10 -13.28 -16.07
CA GLY A 206 -14.45 -13.59 -17.35
C GLY A 206 -13.02 -14.11 -17.15
N ASP A 207 -12.21 -14.01 -18.20
CA ASP A 207 -10.84 -14.55 -18.21
C ASP A 207 -9.76 -13.60 -17.69
N ARG A 208 -10.13 -12.37 -17.29
CA ARG A 208 -9.16 -11.31 -16.99
C ARG A 208 -9.32 -10.67 -15.61
N GLU A 209 -10.34 -11.03 -14.84
CA GLU A 209 -10.60 -10.40 -13.55
C GLU A 209 -10.87 -11.39 -12.43
N LEU A 210 -10.42 -11.05 -11.22
CA LEU A 210 -10.94 -11.62 -9.99
C LEU A 210 -11.67 -10.53 -9.22
N LEU A 211 -12.85 -10.89 -8.72
CA LEU A 211 -13.65 -10.11 -7.81
C LEU A 211 -13.64 -10.81 -6.44
N MET A 212 -13.20 -10.09 -5.42
CA MET A 212 -13.33 -10.47 -4.02
C MET A 212 -14.36 -9.58 -3.33
N THR A 213 -15.38 -10.18 -2.74
CA THR A 213 -16.43 -9.49 -1.97
C THR A 213 -16.55 -10.09 -0.58
N GLY A 214 -17.06 -9.32 0.37
CA GLY A 214 -17.31 -9.80 1.72
C GLY A 214 -17.96 -8.75 2.60
N HIS A 215 -18.51 -9.17 3.73
CA HIS A 215 -19.02 -8.27 4.76
C HIS A 215 -18.16 -8.39 6.02
N LEU A 216 -17.65 -7.26 6.53
CA LEU A 216 -16.97 -7.24 7.82
C LEU A 216 -17.96 -7.57 8.95
N ASN A 217 -17.47 -8.10 10.06
CA ASN A 217 -18.29 -8.34 11.25
C ASN A 217 -18.72 -6.99 11.86
N ASP A 218 -20.02 -6.81 12.10
CA ASP A 218 -20.62 -5.60 12.70
C ASP A 218 -20.39 -5.46 14.22
N GLY A 219 -19.76 -6.46 14.83
CA GLY A 219 -19.54 -6.57 16.27
C GLY A 219 -20.61 -7.36 17.03
N PHE A 220 -21.64 -7.83 16.32
CA PHE A 220 -22.72 -8.70 16.79
C PHE A 220 -22.77 -10.01 16.00
N ASP A 221 -21.70 -10.31 15.24
CA ASP A 221 -21.57 -11.48 14.37
C ASP A 221 -22.48 -11.49 13.13
N ASN A 222 -23.00 -10.31 12.75
CA ASN A 222 -23.74 -10.12 11.50
C ASN A 222 -22.90 -9.44 10.43
N ASP A 223 -23.48 -9.31 9.24
CA ASP A 223 -22.92 -8.57 8.13
C ASP A 223 -22.95 -7.07 8.40
N GLY A 224 -21.76 -6.47 8.46
CA GLY A 224 -21.54 -5.04 8.49
C GLY A 224 -21.08 -4.53 7.13
N LEU A 225 -20.03 -3.71 7.15
CA LEU A 225 -19.47 -3.04 5.97
C LEU A 225 -19.20 -4.01 4.81
N LEU A 226 -19.76 -3.72 3.63
CA LEU A 226 -19.40 -4.40 2.38
C LEU A 226 -18.01 -3.97 1.94
N VAL A 227 -17.17 -4.94 1.62
CA VAL A 227 -15.85 -4.74 1.03
C VAL A 227 -15.79 -5.32 -0.38
N VAL A 228 -15.16 -4.60 -1.29
CA VAL A 228 -14.95 -5.01 -2.68
C VAL A 228 -13.47 -4.80 -3.01
N GLY A 229 -12.81 -5.86 -3.47
CA GLY A 229 -11.49 -5.81 -4.10
C GLY A 229 -11.57 -6.46 -5.49
N ARG A 230 -11.07 -5.78 -6.51
CA ARG A 230 -11.10 -6.28 -7.89
C ARG A 230 -9.73 -6.11 -8.53
N VAL A 231 -9.19 -7.18 -9.10
CA VAL A 231 -7.96 -7.13 -9.89
C VAL A 231 -8.26 -7.49 -11.33
N ARG A 232 -7.75 -6.68 -12.26
CA ARG A 232 -7.76 -6.92 -13.71
C ARG A 232 -6.35 -7.19 -14.19
N VAL A 233 -6.21 -8.21 -15.02
CA VAL A 233 -4.96 -8.62 -15.65
C VAL A 233 -4.96 -8.19 -17.10
N VAL A 234 -4.01 -7.35 -17.47
CA VAL A 234 -3.76 -6.94 -18.85
C VAL A 234 -2.42 -7.53 -19.28
N ALA A 235 -2.46 -8.53 -20.17
CA ALA A 235 -1.26 -9.19 -20.69
C ALA A 235 -0.95 -8.74 -22.11
N ARG A 236 0.34 -8.58 -22.42
CA ARG A 236 0.87 -8.40 -23.77
C ARG A 236 1.75 -9.61 -24.08
N GLY A 237 1.40 -10.31 -25.16
CA GLY A 237 1.90 -11.67 -25.39
C GLY A 237 1.23 -12.68 -24.44
N GLY A 238 1.29 -13.96 -24.81
CA GLY A 238 0.74 -15.03 -23.99
C GLY A 238 -0.80 -15.03 -23.88
N SER A 239 -1.32 -15.57 -22.77
CA SER A 239 -2.77 -15.64 -22.50
C SER A 239 -3.09 -15.52 -21.01
N VAL A 240 -4.28 -15.02 -20.70
CA VAL A 240 -4.89 -15.06 -19.36
C VAL A 240 -6.15 -15.91 -19.43
N LYS A 241 -6.34 -16.82 -18.47
CA LYS A 241 -7.56 -17.64 -18.36
C LYS A 241 -8.01 -17.79 -16.91
N ALA A 242 -9.31 -17.84 -16.69
CA ALA A 242 -9.86 -18.24 -15.41
C ALA A 242 -9.63 -19.73 -15.14
N ALA A 243 -9.28 -20.06 -13.90
CA ALA A 243 -9.17 -21.42 -13.40
C ALA A 243 -9.78 -21.47 -11.99
N GLY A 244 -11.08 -21.75 -11.91
CA GLY A 244 -11.85 -21.62 -10.68
C GLY A 244 -11.81 -20.19 -10.14
N ASN A 245 -11.36 -20.02 -8.90
CA ASN A 245 -11.28 -18.72 -8.21
C ASN A 245 -9.90 -18.04 -8.38
N THR A 246 -9.19 -18.39 -9.46
CA THR A 246 -7.85 -17.86 -9.78
C THR A 246 -7.76 -17.49 -11.26
N LEU A 247 -6.74 -16.69 -11.62
CA LEU A 247 -6.37 -16.45 -13.02
C LEU A 247 -5.00 -17.03 -13.30
N ALA A 248 -4.84 -17.73 -14.42
CA ALA A 248 -3.57 -18.22 -14.91
C ALA A 248 -3.06 -17.32 -16.04
N VAL A 249 -1.89 -16.72 -15.84
CA VAL A 249 -1.14 -16.01 -16.88
C VAL A 249 -0.06 -16.93 -17.43
N THR A 250 -0.01 -17.11 -18.75
CA THR A 250 0.93 -18.00 -19.43
C THR A 250 1.72 -17.25 -20.48
N ALA A 251 3.05 -17.36 -20.44
CA ALA A 251 4.00 -16.89 -21.44
C ALA A 251 3.77 -15.44 -21.92
N ALA A 252 3.49 -14.52 -20.98
CA ALA A 252 3.34 -13.11 -21.30
C ALA A 252 4.69 -12.40 -21.27
N ASP A 253 4.92 -11.46 -22.20
CA ASP A 253 6.13 -10.63 -22.26
C ASP A 253 6.04 -9.47 -21.25
N GLU A 254 4.82 -8.98 -21.06
CA GLU A 254 4.47 -7.94 -20.11
C GLU A 254 3.09 -8.17 -19.54
N VAL A 255 2.93 -7.94 -18.24
CA VAL A 255 1.64 -8.04 -17.54
C VAL A 255 1.45 -6.82 -16.66
N TRP A 256 0.26 -6.22 -16.70
CA TRP A 256 -0.18 -5.22 -15.75
C TRP A 256 -1.30 -5.80 -14.89
N LEU A 257 -1.16 -5.66 -13.58
CA LEU A 257 -2.24 -5.86 -12.63
C LEU A 257 -2.76 -4.49 -12.24
N LEU A 258 -4.02 -4.23 -12.57
CA LEU A 258 -4.76 -3.06 -12.12
C LEU A 258 -5.68 -3.51 -11.00
N LEU A 259 -5.60 -2.86 -9.84
CA LEU A 259 -6.42 -3.21 -8.69
C LEU A 259 -7.20 -2.01 -8.18
N ALA A 260 -8.50 -2.18 -8.08
CA ALA A 260 -9.42 -1.22 -7.46
C ALA A 260 -10.05 -1.85 -6.22
N ALA A 261 -10.36 -1.00 -5.25
CA ALA A 261 -11.04 -1.41 -4.02
C ALA A 261 -12.04 -0.34 -3.60
N ALA A 262 -13.12 -0.76 -2.97
CA ALA A 262 -14.15 0.13 -2.45
C ALA A 262 -14.93 -0.54 -1.30
N THR A 263 -15.65 0.27 -0.53
CA THR A 263 -16.60 -0.18 0.47
C THR A 263 -17.89 0.62 0.35
N ASP A 264 -18.95 0.18 1.03
CA ASP A 264 -20.20 0.94 1.18
C ASP A 264 -20.18 1.89 2.39
N TYR A 265 -19.00 2.25 2.91
CA TYR A 265 -18.85 3.11 4.09
C TYR A 265 -19.66 4.41 3.97
N ARG A 266 -20.36 4.77 5.07
CA ARG A 266 -21.13 6.00 5.23
C ARG A 266 -20.76 6.69 6.54
N GLY A 267 -19.80 7.61 6.45
CA GLY A 267 -19.35 8.39 7.60
C GLY A 267 -19.11 9.85 7.24
N ILE A 268 -18.12 10.45 7.89
CA ILE A 268 -17.88 11.90 7.81
C ILE A 268 -16.98 12.33 6.63
N ALA A 269 -16.31 11.37 5.99
CA ALA A 269 -15.38 11.58 4.89
C ALA A 269 -15.25 10.30 4.03
N GLY A 270 -14.35 10.30 3.05
CA GLY A 270 -14.14 9.19 2.13
C GLY A 270 -15.10 9.19 0.93
N ARG A 271 -15.01 8.18 0.08
CA ARG A 271 -15.74 8.13 -1.22
C ARG A 271 -17.26 8.03 -1.09
N GLN A 272 -17.78 7.47 0.01
CA GLN A 272 -19.22 7.31 0.28
C GLN A 272 -20.04 6.81 -0.93
N LEU A 273 -19.73 5.61 -1.41
CA LEU A 273 -20.26 5.03 -2.65
C LEU A 273 -21.58 4.27 -2.46
N SER A 274 -22.63 4.60 -3.21
CA SER A 274 -23.89 3.83 -3.27
C SER A 274 -23.70 2.41 -3.79
N ASP A 275 -22.79 2.22 -4.73
CA ASP A 275 -22.49 0.93 -5.35
C ASP A 275 -20.97 0.74 -5.48
N PRO A 276 -20.34 0.07 -4.50
CA PRO A 276 -18.90 -0.23 -4.54
C PRO A 276 -18.50 -1.17 -5.69
N LEU A 277 -19.40 -2.04 -6.15
CA LEU A 277 -19.14 -2.97 -7.26
C LEU A 277 -19.04 -2.21 -8.60
N ALA A 278 -20.00 -1.33 -8.87
CA ALA A 278 -19.96 -0.48 -10.05
C ALA A 278 -18.76 0.49 -10.01
N ALA A 279 -18.47 1.08 -8.85
CA ALA A 279 -17.35 2.00 -8.69
C ALA A 279 -16.00 1.35 -8.99
N THR A 280 -15.74 0.14 -8.47
CA THR A 280 -14.47 -0.57 -8.76
C THR A 280 -14.34 -0.98 -10.21
N THR A 281 -15.44 -1.31 -10.88
CA THR A 281 -15.46 -1.58 -12.33
C THR A 281 -15.09 -0.32 -13.12
N ALA A 282 -15.73 0.82 -12.80
CA ALA A 282 -15.47 2.09 -13.44
C ALA A 282 -14.03 2.59 -13.25
N ASP A 283 -13.46 2.44 -12.03
CA ASP A 283 -12.06 2.80 -11.76
C ASP A 283 -11.09 2.00 -12.66
N LEU A 284 -11.32 0.69 -12.82
CA LEU A 284 -10.50 -0.17 -13.69
C LEU A 284 -10.68 0.16 -15.17
N ASP A 285 -11.92 0.39 -15.63
CA ASP A 285 -12.20 0.75 -17.02
C ASP A 285 -11.55 2.07 -17.41
N GLN A 286 -11.58 3.07 -16.54
CA GLN A 286 -10.90 4.35 -16.76
C GLN A 286 -9.38 4.20 -16.75
N ALA A 287 -8.82 3.35 -15.88
CA ALA A 287 -7.39 3.09 -15.84
C ALA A 287 -6.88 2.34 -17.09
N GLU A 288 -7.63 1.36 -17.59
CA GLU A 288 -7.24 0.57 -18.77
C GLU A 288 -7.27 1.39 -20.07
N GLN A 289 -7.99 2.52 -20.11
CA GLN A 289 -7.92 3.48 -21.23
C GLN A 289 -6.58 4.21 -21.33
N LYS A 290 -5.72 4.12 -20.31
CA LYS A 290 -4.42 4.79 -20.25
C LYS A 290 -3.28 3.79 -20.42
N SER A 291 -2.23 4.23 -21.11
CA SER A 291 -0.96 3.49 -21.11
C SER A 291 -0.29 3.53 -19.73
N PHE A 292 0.58 2.56 -19.45
CA PHE A 292 1.38 2.54 -18.22
C PHE A 292 2.18 3.83 -18.04
N ALA A 293 2.74 4.38 -19.12
CA ALA A 293 3.47 5.63 -19.07
C ALA A 293 2.57 6.81 -18.63
N GLN A 294 1.32 6.84 -19.10
CA GLN A 294 0.34 7.86 -18.69
C GLN A 294 -0.06 7.68 -17.21
N LEU A 295 -0.41 6.47 -16.77
CA LEU A 295 -0.75 6.17 -15.37
C LEU A 295 0.42 6.55 -14.44
N ARG A 296 1.64 6.15 -14.81
CA ARG A 296 2.86 6.43 -14.04
C ARG A 296 3.17 7.91 -13.98
N SER A 297 3.05 8.63 -15.10
CA SER A 297 3.30 10.08 -15.17
C SER A 297 2.27 10.85 -14.33
N ALA A 298 0.98 10.50 -14.43
CA ALA A 298 -0.08 11.12 -13.65
C ALA A 298 0.12 10.91 -12.14
N GLN A 299 0.41 9.67 -11.72
CA GLN A 299 0.72 9.38 -10.32
C GLN A 299 1.95 10.14 -9.84
N GLN A 300 3.04 10.17 -10.63
CA GLN A 300 4.25 10.88 -10.25
C GLN A 300 4.01 12.38 -10.06
N ALA A 301 3.32 13.00 -11.02
CA ALA A 301 3.03 14.44 -10.99
C ALA A 301 2.18 14.82 -9.77
N ASP A 302 1.17 14.00 -9.46
CA ASP A 302 0.36 14.18 -8.25
C ASP A 302 1.20 14.07 -6.97
N HIS A 303 1.99 13.01 -6.83
CA HIS A 303 2.85 12.79 -5.66
C HIS A 303 3.86 13.93 -5.47
N GLN A 304 4.54 14.32 -6.54
CA GLN A 304 5.59 15.33 -6.52
C GLN A 304 5.05 16.74 -6.19
N ARG A 305 3.76 17.01 -6.46
CA ARG A 305 3.11 18.26 -6.01
C ARG A 305 3.15 18.43 -4.49
N PHE A 306 3.23 17.34 -3.73
CA PHE A 306 3.39 17.37 -2.27
C PHE A 306 4.84 17.17 -1.86
N PHE A 307 5.50 16.14 -2.42
CA PHE A 307 6.82 15.74 -1.97
C PHE A 307 7.91 16.77 -2.30
N ASN A 308 7.81 17.51 -3.40
CA ASN A 308 8.86 18.47 -3.79
C ASN A 308 8.76 19.82 -3.08
N ARG A 309 7.80 20.02 -2.17
CA ARG A 309 7.63 21.29 -1.43
C ARG A 309 8.73 21.56 -0.41
N VAL A 310 9.43 20.52 0.03
CA VAL A 310 10.57 20.61 0.95
C VAL A 310 11.63 19.66 0.45
N THR A 311 12.88 20.08 0.51
CA THR A 311 14.06 19.24 0.22
C THR A 311 14.92 19.21 1.46
N LEU A 312 15.27 18.00 1.91
CA LEU A 312 16.28 17.79 2.95
C LEU A 312 17.29 16.78 2.43
N SER A 313 18.53 17.23 2.33
CA SER A 313 19.69 16.41 2.02
C SER A 313 20.77 16.72 3.03
N LEU A 314 21.43 15.69 3.53
CA LEU A 314 22.56 15.78 4.44
C LEU A 314 23.74 15.03 3.82
N PRO A 315 24.99 15.30 4.25
CA PRO A 315 26.18 14.68 3.65
C PRO A 315 26.09 13.15 3.65
N GLU A 316 26.47 12.56 2.51
CA GLU A 316 26.57 11.11 2.35
C GLU A 316 27.91 10.60 2.91
N THR A 317 27.92 9.35 3.34
CA THR A 317 29.12 8.61 3.74
C THR A 317 29.20 7.29 2.97
N ASN A 318 30.28 6.52 3.16
CA ASN A 318 30.34 5.16 2.63
C ASN A 318 29.16 4.30 3.11
N ASN A 319 28.66 4.54 4.33
CA ASN A 319 27.49 3.85 4.85
C ASN A 319 26.24 4.17 4.03
N SER A 320 26.06 5.41 3.58
CA SER A 320 24.88 5.87 2.84
C SER A 320 24.63 5.12 1.52
N ASN A 321 25.64 4.41 1.00
CA ASN A 321 25.56 3.59 -0.22
C ASN A 321 25.08 2.14 0.02
N LEU A 322 25.01 1.70 1.28
CA LEU A 322 24.61 0.33 1.64
C LEU A 322 23.09 0.14 1.59
N ALA A 323 22.66 -1.13 1.67
CA ALA A 323 21.25 -1.49 1.82
C ALA A 323 20.69 -0.85 3.10
N THR A 324 19.40 -0.54 3.12
CA THR A 324 18.82 0.31 4.19
C THR A 324 18.87 -0.34 5.57
N ASP A 325 18.72 -1.66 5.61
CA ASP A 325 18.92 -2.50 6.78
C ASP A 325 20.38 -2.52 7.24
N GLU A 326 21.34 -2.62 6.32
CA GLU A 326 22.77 -2.53 6.64
C GLU A 326 23.16 -1.12 7.14
N ARG A 327 22.62 -0.07 6.50
CA ARG A 327 22.78 1.32 6.93
C ARG A 327 22.37 1.49 8.38
N LEU A 328 21.19 1.00 8.72
CA LEU A 328 20.64 1.08 10.07
C LEU A 328 21.45 0.24 11.06
N ALA A 329 21.87 -0.96 10.68
CA ALA A 329 22.68 -1.84 11.53
C ALA A 329 24.04 -1.22 11.86
N ASN A 330 24.70 -0.59 10.89
CA ASN A 330 25.98 0.09 11.08
C ASN A 330 25.82 1.40 11.86
N TYR A 331 24.76 2.17 11.59
CA TYR A 331 24.44 3.38 12.34
C TYR A 331 24.26 3.08 13.84
N ARG A 332 23.57 1.98 14.18
CA ARG A 332 23.43 1.49 15.57
C ARG A 332 24.76 1.13 16.23
N LYS A 333 25.79 0.81 15.46
CA LYS A 333 27.16 0.54 15.92
C LYS A 333 28.04 1.79 15.95
N GLY A 334 27.49 2.96 15.63
CA GLY A 334 28.20 4.24 15.66
C GLY A 334 28.78 4.71 14.32
N ALA A 335 28.53 4.02 13.20
CA ALA A 335 28.95 4.49 11.89
C ALA A 335 28.18 5.78 11.51
N PRO A 336 28.84 6.83 11.01
CA PRO A 336 28.17 8.08 10.63
C PRO A 336 27.32 7.89 9.37
N ASP A 337 26.06 8.34 9.43
CA ASP A 337 25.17 8.40 8.26
C ASP A 337 24.17 9.57 8.40
N PRO A 338 24.61 10.83 8.23
CA PRO A 338 23.71 11.99 8.26
C PRO A 338 22.57 11.87 7.24
N ALA A 339 22.84 11.30 6.07
CA ALA A 339 21.83 11.05 5.05
C ALA A 339 20.71 10.08 5.51
N LEU A 340 20.95 9.22 6.51
CA LEU A 340 19.90 8.37 7.10
C LEU A 340 18.88 9.20 7.88
N ALA A 341 19.32 10.27 8.57
CA ALA A 341 18.42 11.21 9.23
C ALA A 341 17.56 11.97 8.21
N ALA A 342 18.16 12.39 7.09
CA ALA A 342 17.42 12.98 5.97
C ALA A 342 16.40 12.00 5.37
N LEU A 343 16.79 10.73 5.18
CA LEU A 343 15.89 9.67 4.72
C LEU A 343 14.70 9.47 5.66
N PHE A 344 14.94 9.43 6.97
CA PHE A 344 13.89 9.26 7.97
C PHE A 344 12.87 10.42 7.95
N ALA A 345 13.35 11.66 7.85
CA ALA A 345 12.48 12.83 7.72
C ALA A 345 11.66 12.82 6.41
N ASN A 346 12.30 12.47 5.29
CA ASN A 346 11.62 12.33 3.99
C ASN A 346 10.61 11.16 3.99
N MET A 347 10.90 10.07 4.71
CA MET A 347 9.99 8.95 4.90
C MET A 347 8.72 9.38 5.65
N GLY A 348 8.84 10.17 6.73
CA GLY A 348 7.67 10.70 7.45
C GLY A 348 6.73 11.51 6.54
N ARG A 349 7.31 12.34 5.65
CA ARG A 349 6.54 13.11 4.66
C ARG A 349 5.89 12.21 3.61
N TYR A 350 6.64 11.24 3.08
CA TYR A 350 6.13 10.24 2.14
C TYR A 350 4.95 9.45 2.73
N LEU A 351 5.07 8.98 3.97
CA LEU A 351 4.03 8.21 4.64
C LEU A 351 2.76 9.04 4.81
N LEU A 352 2.88 10.31 5.19
CA LEU A 352 1.71 11.18 5.30
C LEU A 352 1.02 11.42 3.95
N ILE A 353 1.79 11.72 2.89
CA ILE A 353 1.25 11.85 1.52
C ILE A 353 0.54 10.56 1.07
N SER A 354 1.09 9.40 1.45
CA SER A 354 0.59 8.10 1.01
C SER A 354 -0.61 7.59 1.84
N SER A 355 -0.88 8.16 3.02
CA SER A 355 -1.92 7.68 3.96
C SER A 355 -2.96 8.73 4.36
N SER A 356 -2.79 10.00 4.01
CA SER A 356 -3.73 11.06 4.35
C SER A 356 -3.77 12.11 3.25
N ARG A 357 -4.89 12.12 2.50
CA ARG A 357 -5.11 13.04 1.38
C ARG A 357 -6.46 13.75 1.53
N PRO A 358 -6.62 14.97 0.97
CA PRO A 358 -7.87 15.71 1.07
C PRO A 358 -9.07 14.88 0.62
N GLY A 359 -10.15 14.91 1.42
CA GLY A 359 -11.39 14.17 1.16
C GLY A 359 -11.43 12.74 1.73
N GLY A 360 -10.27 12.16 2.08
CA GLY A 360 -10.18 10.84 2.71
C GLY A 360 -10.36 10.87 4.24
N LEU A 361 -10.26 9.70 4.86
CA LEU A 361 -10.14 9.54 6.30
C LEU A 361 -8.71 9.94 6.76
N PRO A 362 -8.53 10.34 8.03
CA PRO A 362 -7.21 10.61 8.56
C PRO A 362 -6.39 9.32 8.67
N ALA A 363 -5.06 9.45 8.55
CA ALA A 363 -4.12 8.38 8.87
C ALA A 363 -4.37 7.83 10.29
N ASN A 364 -4.57 6.51 10.40
CA ASN A 364 -4.77 5.82 11.67
C ASN A 364 -3.42 5.47 12.35
N LEU A 365 -3.42 4.65 13.40
CA LEU A 365 -2.20 4.25 14.13
C LEU A 365 -1.10 3.63 13.25
N GLN A 366 -1.48 3.08 12.10
CA GLN A 366 -0.58 2.46 11.12
C GLN A 366 -0.64 3.18 9.77
N GLY A 367 -1.11 4.44 9.73
CA GLY A 367 -1.41 5.14 8.49
C GLY A 367 -2.64 4.54 7.81
N ILE A 368 -2.39 3.66 6.82
CA ILE A 368 -3.41 2.86 6.13
C ILE A 368 -2.92 1.43 5.84
N TRP A 369 -1.87 0.96 6.55
CA TRP A 369 -1.23 -0.33 6.26
C TRP A 369 -1.39 -1.27 7.46
N ALA A 370 -2.11 -2.38 7.30
CA ALA A 370 -2.39 -3.36 8.36
C ALA A 370 -2.05 -4.80 7.97
#